data_AF-A0A925TUS2-F1
#
_entry.id   AF-A0A925TUS2-F1
#
_cell.length_a   1.000
_cell.length_b   1.000
_cell.length_c   1.000
_cell.angle_alpha   90.00
_cell.angle_beta   90.00
_cell.angle_gamma   90.00
#
_symmetry.space_group_name_H-M   'P 1'
#
loop_
_entity.id
_entity.type
_entity.pdbx_description
1 polymer ?
#
loop_
_entity_poly.entity_id
_entity_poly.type
_entity_poly.pdbx_seq_one_letter_code
_entity_poly.pdbx_strand_id
1 'polypeptide(L)'
;MTDSTYTTWYADADGDGFGNSNDTTSSTIQPAGYVLNGDDCDDTNPIVYPGETWGSRCDEYNGYDDDCDGFIDEDGMLAWYIDNDEDGYGDPEDIDPVYSNCAEVPGHVTNNIDCDDTNYELNPGAWETCNNMDDNCNEEIDEDVQIEWHADIDQDGFGNFAITVFSCTYPDPAIHIYSHWVQNDNDCYDEEPLSHPGMPELCDGIDNNCDGAVDFNTAVYYPDLDHDYYGDINAISACDQSAYNNPDWIWDEQMYGGDCDDTNADIPSVFNNPEICNGLDDNCDGQIDEGSDYVYYWDADGDGYGGPSSPFFSLCPTPPANHVIDNTDCFEGDATIHPGATEVCNFYDDDCNGIANDITWYLDNDGDGYGNPDIINTTCPMPVNYVANNLDCNDSNAIIYPAAFEYCDGFDNDCDGSIDEDYEVSTFYFDGDNDSYGNPLNAGSFCSEEIAYNFGYIYNSNDCDDTNGNVYPFNDESCNDIDDNCNSEIDEGFNKEWHADIDHDGYGNFAITAISCSYPD
;
A
#
# COMPACT_ATOMS: atom_id res chain seq x y z
N MET A 1 72.57 -34.68 51.75
CA MET A 1 71.47 -34.44 52.71
C MET A 1 70.71 -33.28 52.13
N THR A 2 69.60 -33.54 51.45
CA THR A 2 68.69 -32.49 50.99
C THR A 2 67.85 -32.11 52.21
N ASP A 3 68.14 -30.95 52.76
CA ASP A 3 67.35 -30.33 53.82
C ASP A 3 66.03 -29.87 53.19
N SER A 4 64.95 -30.60 53.44
CA SER A 4 63.63 -30.23 52.94
C SER A 4 63.15 -29.06 53.78
N THR A 5 63.24 -27.84 53.26
CA THR A 5 62.66 -26.66 53.89
C THR A 5 61.15 -26.74 53.80
N TYR A 6 60.49 -26.87 54.95
CA TYR A 6 59.03 -26.77 55.04
C TYR A 6 58.63 -25.30 55.06
N THR A 7 57.64 -24.93 54.25
CA THR A 7 57.02 -23.60 54.28
C THR A 7 55.83 -23.64 55.24
N THR A 8 55.66 -22.59 56.04
CA THR A 8 54.44 -22.39 56.84
C THR A 8 53.35 -21.86 55.93
N TRP A 9 52.17 -22.48 56.00
CA TRP A 9 50.95 -22.10 55.29
C TRP A 9 49.88 -21.77 56.32
N TYR A 10 49.04 -20.79 56.02
CA TYR A 10 47.99 -20.23 56.88
C TYR A 10 46.63 -20.68 56.37
N ALA A 11 45.71 -21.10 57.24
CA ALA A 11 44.38 -21.53 56.80
C ALA A 11 43.66 -20.34 56.16
N ASP A 12 42.97 -20.60 55.06
CA ASP A 12 42.15 -19.64 54.31
C ASP A 12 40.77 -20.29 54.20
N ALA A 13 39.93 -19.99 55.20
CA ALA A 13 38.68 -20.71 55.45
C ALA A 13 37.51 -20.12 54.66
N ASP A 14 37.55 -18.83 54.32
CA ASP A 14 36.53 -18.14 53.54
C ASP A 14 36.90 -17.97 52.06
N GLY A 15 38.18 -18.14 51.71
CA GLY A 15 38.65 -18.27 50.34
C GLY A 15 39.07 -16.96 49.67
N ASP A 16 39.39 -15.91 50.44
CA ASP A 16 39.79 -14.60 49.91
C ASP A 16 41.27 -14.52 49.49
N GLY A 17 42.07 -15.54 49.85
CA GLY A 17 43.48 -15.63 49.49
C GLY A 17 44.43 -15.03 50.52
N PHE A 18 43.91 -14.53 51.64
CA PHE A 18 44.62 -14.23 52.87
C PHE A 18 44.31 -15.33 53.90
N GLY A 19 45.18 -15.48 54.89
CA GLY A 19 45.05 -16.60 55.81
C GLY A 19 45.28 -16.18 57.24
N ASN A 20 44.72 -16.96 58.16
CA ASN A 20 44.77 -16.65 59.57
C ASN A 20 46.15 -16.93 60.18
N SER A 21 46.85 -15.89 60.66
CA SER A 21 48.13 -16.03 61.38
C SER A 21 48.11 -17.04 62.53
N ASN A 22 46.94 -17.33 63.11
CA ASN A 22 46.77 -18.23 64.25
C ASN A 22 46.45 -19.69 63.85
N ASP A 23 46.11 -19.96 62.59
CA ASP A 23 45.89 -21.33 62.09
C ASP A 23 46.90 -21.66 60.99
N THR A 24 47.91 -22.46 61.35
CA THR A 24 49.03 -22.76 60.43
C THR A 24 49.36 -24.24 60.34
N THR A 25 49.90 -24.61 59.18
CA THR A 25 50.45 -25.94 58.91
C THR A 25 51.79 -25.81 58.18
N SER A 26 52.65 -26.83 58.25
CA SER A 26 53.95 -26.82 57.56
C SER A 26 54.01 -27.91 56.50
N SER A 27 54.26 -27.51 55.25
CA SER A 27 54.30 -28.43 54.10
C SER A 27 55.29 -27.96 53.05
N THR A 28 55.78 -28.90 52.23
CA THR A 28 56.67 -28.61 51.09
C THR A 28 55.91 -28.17 49.83
N ILE A 29 54.58 -28.33 49.82
CA ILE A 29 53.64 -27.88 48.80
C ILE A 29 52.41 -27.27 49.48
N GLN A 30 51.70 -26.36 48.81
CA GLN A 30 50.46 -25.75 49.31
C GLN A 30 49.41 -26.81 49.65
N PRO A 31 48.99 -26.93 50.92
CA PRO A 31 47.81 -27.71 51.30
C PRO A 31 46.53 -27.04 50.78
N ALA A 32 45.50 -27.84 50.48
CA ALA A 32 44.20 -27.29 50.07
C ALA A 32 43.56 -26.50 51.22
N GLY A 33 43.07 -25.28 50.94
CA GLY A 33 42.49 -24.36 51.93
C GLY A 33 43.52 -23.63 52.79
N TYR A 34 44.75 -23.48 52.31
CA TYR A 34 45.80 -22.74 53.00
C TYR A 34 46.61 -21.86 52.03
N VAL A 35 47.04 -20.68 52.47
CA VAL A 35 47.80 -19.66 51.71
C VAL A 35 49.12 -19.30 52.39
N LEU A 36 49.91 -18.39 51.79
CA LEU A 36 51.28 -18.06 52.23
C LEU A 36 51.37 -16.84 53.15
N ASN A 37 50.40 -15.93 53.06
CA ASN A 37 50.24 -14.74 53.89
C ASN A 37 49.37 -15.09 55.11
N GLY A 38 49.68 -14.50 56.26
CA GLY A 38 48.99 -14.74 57.53
C GLY A 38 48.21 -13.52 57.99
N ASP A 39 47.86 -12.63 57.08
CA ASP A 39 47.53 -11.24 57.38
C ASP A 39 46.03 -10.99 57.51
N ASP A 40 45.20 -12.03 57.42
CA ASP A 40 43.77 -11.96 57.58
C ASP A 40 43.36 -11.78 59.06
N CYS A 41 42.58 -10.73 59.33
CA CYS A 41 42.06 -10.42 60.66
C CYS A 41 40.68 -11.06 60.96
N ASP A 42 39.91 -11.50 59.95
CA ASP A 42 38.67 -12.27 60.07
C ASP A 42 38.52 -13.34 58.96
N ASP A 43 39.23 -14.46 59.16
CA ASP A 43 39.23 -15.71 58.35
C ASP A 43 37.88 -16.48 58.40
N THR A 44 36.78 -15.77 58.54
CA THR A 44 35.42 -16.27 58.36
C THR A 44 34.59 -15.40 57.43
N ASN A 45 35.11 -14.26 57.00
CA ASN A 45 34.44 -13.29 56.16
C ASN A 45 35.32 -12.91 54.95
N PRO A 46 34.99 -13.40 53.73
CA PRO A 46 35.86 -13.31 52.55
C PRO A 46 35.96 -11.89 51.93
N ILE A 47 35.53 -10.87 52.66
CA ILE A 47 35.61 -9.46 52.26
C ILE A 47 36.37 -8.62 53.31
N VAL A 48 36.98 -9.25 54.33
CA VAL A 48 37.74 -8.58 55.39
C VAL A 48 39.20 -9.03 55.34
N TYR A 49 40.04 -8.28 54.62
CA TYR A 49 41.46 -8.60 54.48
C TYR A 49 42.32 -7.41 54.05
N PRO A 50 43.65 -7.47 54.26
CA PRO A 50 44.54 -6.37 53.93
C PRO A 50 44.55 -5.96 52.46
N GLY A 51 44.32 -4.66 52.23
CA GLY A 51 44.41 -4.05 50.91
C GLY A 51 43.18 -4.29 50.04
N GLU A 52 42.04 -4.59 50.65
CA GLU A 52 40.78 -4.72 49.93
C GLU A 52 40.41 -3.42 49.24
N THR A 53 40.37 -3.39 47.91
CA THR A 53 40.17 -2.10 47.21
C THR A 53 38.72 -1.58 47.21
N TRP A 54 37.75 -2.43 47.53
CA TRP A 54 36.36 -2.01 47.73
C TRP A 54 36.09 -1.57 49.19
N GLY A 55 36.90 -2.04 50.15
CA GLY A 55 36.83 -1.70 51.59
C GLY A 55 37.84 -0.64 52.05
N SER A 56 39.11 -0.69 51.63
CA SER A 56 40.20 0.28 51.94
C SER A 56 40.04 1.66 51.30
N ARG A 57 38.83 2.05 50.88
CA ARG A 57 38.53 3.46 50.62
C ARG A 57 37.44 3.97 51.54
N CYS A 58 36.80 3.08 52.30
CA CYS A 58 35.55 3.27 53.00
C CYS A 58 35.36 2.13 54.01
N ASP A 59 36.06 2.16 55.14
CA ASP A 59 35.73 1.30 56.26
C ASP A 59 34.27 1.60 56.67
N GLU A 60 33.36 0.64 56.46
CA GLU A 60 31.93 0.86 56.61
C GLU A 60 31.69 1.15 58.11
N TYR A 61 30.92 2.19 58.49
CA TYR A 61 30.63 2.59 59.89
C TYR A 61 29.86 1.51 60.70
N ASN A 62 30.42 0.31 60.74
CA ASN A 62 29.90 -0.94 61.26
C ASN A 62 30.67 -1.32 62.54
N GLY A 63 31.80 -0.63 62.82
CA GLY A 63 32.61 -0.76 64.02
C GLY A 63 33.59 -1.93 64.02
N TYR A 64 33.93 -2.45 62.84
CA TYR A 64 34.96 -3.47 62.59
C TYR A 64 36.12 -2.86 61.78
N ASP A 65 37.23 -3.58 61.67
CA ASP A 65 38.44 -3.18 60.95
C ASP A 65 38.45 -3.99 59.65
N ASP A 66 37.78 -3.49 58.62
CA ASP A 66 37.44 -4.28 57.43
C ASP A 66 38.64 -4.47 56.47
N ASP A 67 39.72 -3.70 56.61
CA ASP A 67 40.94 -3.84 55.82
C ASP A 67 42.19 -4.23 56.62
N CYS A 68 41.98 -4.62 57.88
CA CYS A 68 42.99 -5.18 58.77
C CYS A 68 44.22 -4.28 58.95
N ASP A 69 44.07 -2.95 58.84
CA ASP A 69 45.17 -1.99 58.98
C ASP A 69 45.39 -1.55 60.45
N GLY A 70 44.48 -1.95 61.34
CA GLY A 70 44.55 -1.79 62.78
C GLY A 70 43.77 -0.59 63.33
N PHE A 71 42.99 0.07 62.50
CA PHE A 71 42.11 1.16 62.88
C PHE A 71 40.65 0.82 62.49
N ILE A 72 39.69 1.71 62.81
CA ILE A 72 38.25 1.43 62.67
C ILE A 72 37.58 2.73 62.20
N ASP A 73 36.82 2.63 61.12
CA ASP A 73 35.99 3.64 60.46
C ASP A 73 36.75 4.94 60.04
N GLU A 74 37.96 4.87 59.44
CA GLU A 74 38.79 6.06 59.14
C GLU A 74 38.67 6.73 57.77
N ASP A 75 38.19 6.04 56.74
CA ASP A 75 38.16 6.60 55.39
C ASP A 75 36.84 7.37 55.10
N GLY A 76 36.97 8.66 54.79
CA GLY A 76 35.86 9.62 54.70
C GLY A 76 35.14 9.71 53.35
N MET A 77 34.03 10.46 53.33
CA MET A 77 33.13 10.69 52.17
C MET A 77 33.85 10.97 50.84
N LEU A 78 33.45 10.25 49.79
CA LEU A 78 33.86 10.48 48.40
C LEU A 78 32.94 11.52 47.73
N ALA A 79 33.52 12.37 46.89
CA ALA A 79 32.78 13.25 45.98
C ALA A 79 32.45 12.48 44.69
N TRP A 80 31.19 12.59 44.25
CA TRP A 80 30.63 11.98 43.06
C TRP A 80 30.14 13.08 42.13
N TYR A 81 30.58 13.03 40.89
CA TYR A 81 30.31 13.99 39.82
C TYR A 81 29.31 13.37 38.87
N ILE A 82 28.33 14.14 38.42
CA ILE A 82 27.35 13.66 37.44
C ILE A 82 28.11 13.14 36.20
N ASP A 83 27.66 12.00 35.69
CA ASP A 83 28.13 11.37 34.45
C ASP A 83 26.90 11.30 33.53
N ASN A 84 26.73 12.29 32.65
CA ASN A 84 25.51 12.40 31.84
C ASN A 84 25.52 11.52 30.58
N ASP A 85 26.68 11.10 30.09
CA ASP A 85 26.83 10.28 28.89
C ASP A 85 27.23 8.81 29.16
N GLU A 86 27.44 8.46 30.43
CA GLU A 86 27.70 7.13 30.96
C GLU A 86 29.05 6.52 30.51
N ASP A 87 30.07 7.33 30.29
CA ASP A 87 31.38 6.89 29.80
C ASP A 87 32.41 6.56 30.91
N GLY A 88 32.07 6.88 32.16
CA GLY A 88 32.92 6.63 33.32
C GLY A 88 33.74 7.84 33.80
N TYR A 89 33.66 8.96 33.11
CA TYR A 89 34.15 10.27 33.50
C TYR A 89 32.96 11.19 33.78
N GLY A 90 33.18 12.20 34.62
CA GLY A 90 32.12 13.06 35.13
C GLY A 90 32.46 14.53 34.97
N ASP A 91 31.43 15.36 35.02
CA ASP A 91 31.50 16.79 34.75
C ASP A 91 32.53 17.51 35.65
N PRO A 92 33.62 18.07 35.09
CA PRO A 92 34.60 18.85 35.84
C PRO A 92 34.04 20.17 36.37
N GLU A 93 32.96 20.67 35.75
CA GLU A 93 32.27 21.91 36.13
C GLU A 93 31.12 21.68 37.13
N ASP A 94 30.91 20.44 37.61
CA ASP A 94 29.90 20.16 38.63
C ASP A 94 30.18 20.97 39.91
N ILE A 95 29.36 22.00 40.10
CA ILE A 95 29.47 22.97 41.19
C ILE A 95 28.91 22.45 42.53
N ASP A 96 28.23 21.30 42.54
CA ASP A 96 27.66 20.70 43.76
C ASP A 96 27.75 19.15 43.72
N PRO A 97 28.97 18.57 43.73
CA PRO A 97 29.14 17.13 43.65
C PRO A 97 28.53 16.43 44.87
N VAL A 98 27.95 15.25 44.65
CA VAL A 98 27.30 14.48 45.70
C VAL A 98 28.35 13.82 46.59
N TYR A 99 28.31 14.11 47.88
CA TYR A 99 29.15 13.42 48.85
C TYR A 99 28.43 12.19 49.37
N SER A 100 29.01 11.01 49.16
CA SER A 100 28.46 9.74 49.63
C SER A 100 29.47 9.04 50.55
N ASN A 101 28.95 8.37 51.58
CA ASN A 101 29.70 7.41 52.40
C ASN A 101 29.83 6.10 51.60
N CYS A 102 30.37 6.20 50.39
CA CYS A 102 30.78 5.09 49.54
C CYS A 102 29.69 4.17 49.02
N ALA A 103 28.43 4.55 49.21
CA ALA A 103 27.37 4.06 48.37
C ALA A 103 27.54 4.70 46.98
N GLU A 104 27.60 3.88 45.94
CA GLU A 104 27.51 4.35 44.56
C GLU A 104 26.29 5.27 44.42
N VAL A 105 26.52 6.46 43.88
CA VAL A 105 25.45 7.39 43.56
C VAL A 105 25.06 7.11 42.12
N PRO A 106 23.86 6.58 41.83
CA PRO A 106 23.48 6.25 40.46
C PRO A 106 23.61 7.46 39.53
N GLY A 107 24.22 7.27 38.36
CA GLY A 107 24.46 8.31 37.36
C GLY A 107 25.58 9.30 37.72
N HIS A 108 26.51 8.90 38.59
CA HIS A 108 27.68 9.70 38.95
C HIS A 108 28.91 8.81 39.01
N VAL A 109 30.09 9.42 38.83
CA VAL A 109 31.40 8.77 38.95
C VAL A 109 32.32 9.57 39.86
N THR A 110 33.47 8.99 40.23
CA THR A 110 34.44 9.66 41.12
C THR A 110 35.52 10.42 40.35
N ASN A 111 35.59 10.24 39.02
CA ASN A 111 36.58 10.86 38.17
C ASN A 111 35.98 12.06 37.43
N ASN A 112 36.55 13.25 37.60
CA ASN A 112 35.92 14.51 37.17
C ASN A 112 36.73 15.25 36.11
N ILE A 113 37.29 14.51 35.17
CA ILE A 113 38.24 15.01 34.17
C ILE A 113 37.69 14.88 32.75
N ASP A 114 36.38 14.78 32.62
CA ASP A 114 35.69 14.81 31.34
C ASP A 114 35.79 16.21 30.71
N CYS A 115 36.08 16.35 29.42
CA CYS A 115 36.08 17.66 28.77
C CYS A 115 34.71 18.03 28.16
N ASP A 116 33.82 17.07 27.93
CA ASP A 116 32.43 17.26 27.54
C ASP A 116 31.56 16.09 28.05
N ASP A 117 31.07 16.21 29.29
CA ASP A 117 30.23 15.23 30.00
C ASP A 117 28.90 14.88 29.30
N THR A 118 28.64 15.47 28.13
CA THR A 118 27.47 15.15 27.30
C THR A 118 27.81 14.29 26.08
N ASN A 119 29.07 13.92 25.90
CA ASN A 119 29.57 13.17 24.76
C ASN A 119 30.62 12.11 25.14
N TYR A 120 30.17 10.84 25.15
CA TYR A 120 30.98 9.66 25.51
C TYR A 120 32.25 9.43 24.65
N GLU A 121 32.42 10.17 23.56
CA GLU A 121 33.62 10.13 22.70
C GLU A 121 34.70 11.13 23.14
N LEU A 122 34.42 12.03 24.09
CA LEU A 122 35.30 13.12 24.51
C LEU A 122 35.71 12.98 25.99
N ASN A 123 36.59 12.02 26.27
CA ASN A 123 37.05 11.74 27.62
C ASN A 123 38.50 11.27 27.64
N PRO A 124 39.20 11.30 28.80
CA PRO A 124 40.60 10.88 28.89
C PRO A 124 40.95 9.44 28.52
N GLY A 125 39.96 8.58 28.32
CA GLY A 125 40.12 7.23 27.79
C GLY A 125 39.90 7.11 26.27
N ALA A 126 39.45 8.17 25.61
CA ALA A 126 39.16 8.20 24.19
C ALA A 126 40.44 8.14 23.34
N TRP A 127 40.27 7.75 22.08
CA TRP A 127 41.35 7.70 21.10
C TRP A 127 41.19 8.89 20.16
N GLU A 128 42.29 9.61 19.91
CA GLU A 128 42.29 10.74 18.97
C GLU A 128 41.81 10.33 17.58
N THR A 129 40.89 11.13 17.06
CA THR A 129 40.41 11.06 15.68
C THR A 129 40.75 12.38 15.02
N CYS A 130 41.23 12.39 13.76
CA CYS A 130 41.52 13.63 13.03
C CYS A 130 40.25 14.47 12.77
N ASN A 131 39.74 15.16 13.79
CA ASN A 131 38.49 15.94 13.78
C ASN A 131 38.72 17.39 14.26
N ASN A 132 39.96 17.76 14.62
CA ASN A 132 40.36 19.03 15.23
C ASN A 132 39.75 19.28 16.61
N MET A 133 39.45 18.22 17.35
CA MET A 133 39.05 18.24 18.75
C MET A 133 40.14 17.55 19.58
N ASP A 134 40.15 17.83 20.87
CA ASP A 134 40.97 17.12 21.85
C ASP A 134 40.08 16.01 22.40
N ASP A 135 40.10 14.85 21.77
CA ASP A 135 39.17 13.76 22.11
C ASP A 135 39.52 13.15 23.47
N ASN A 136 40.81 13.11 23.82
CA ASN A 136 41.29 12.54 25.07
C ASN A 136 41.56 13.56 26.20
N CYS A 137 41.07 14.79 26.03
CA CYS A 137 41.11 15.86 27.02
C CYS A 137 42.51 16.12 27.63
N ASN A 138 43.59 15.99 26.85
CA ASN A 138 44.97 16.18 27.33
C ASN A 138 45.59 17.54 26.95
N GLU A 139 44.79 18.43 26.36
CA GLU A 139 45.14 19.75 25.82
C GLU A 139 45.95 19.75 24.52
N GLU A 140 46.19 18.59 23.91
CA GLU A 140 46.69 18.44 22.56
C GLU A 140 45.51 18.12 21.61
N ILE A 141 45.65 18.46 20.32
CA ILE A 141 44.58 18.26 19.32
C ILE A 141 45.14 17.33 18.26
N ASP A 142 44.43 16.23 18.00
CA ASP A 142 44.75 15.21 17.01
C ASP A 142 46.21 14.70 17.11
N GLU A 143 46.77 14.54 18.31
CA GLU A 143 48.11 13.99 18.51
C GLU A 143 48.15 12.47 18.31
N ASP A 144 49.32 11.96 17.92
CA ASP A 144 49.55 10.53 17.65
C ASP A 144 48.58 9.86 16.63
N VAL A 145 47.74 10.65 15.95
CA VAL A 145 46.88 10.24 14.82
C VAL A 145 47.30 10.97 13.53
N GLN A 146 47.38 10.23 12.43
CA GLN A 146 47.69 10.80 11.11
C GLN A 146 46.93 10.04 10.02
N ILE A 147 46.39 10.77 9.05
CA ILE A 147 45.85 10.19 7.82
C ILE A 147 46.99 10.05 6.80
N GLU A 148 47.01 8.93 6.11
CA GLU A 148 47.91 8.66 4.99
C GLU A 148 47.33 9.24 3.69
N TRP A 149 48.13 10.03 2.98
CA TRP A 149 47.78 10.67 1.73
C TRP A 149 48.79 10.31 0.65
N HIS A 150 48.31 9.87 -0.49
CA HIS A 150 49.07 9.48 -1.67
C HIS A 150 48.89 10.53 -2.75
N ALA A 151 49.98 10.95 -3.41
CA ALA A 151 49.86 11.87 -4.54
C ALA A 151 49.03 11.20 -5.63
N ASP A 152 48.08 11.95 -6.18
CA ASP A 152 47.21 11.58 -7.30
C ASP A 152 47.58 12.53 -8.45
N ILE A 153 48.54 12.12 -9.29
CA ILE A 153 49.15 13.04 -10.26
C ILE A 153 48.23 13.25 -11.46
N ASP A 154 47.49 12.23 -11.87
CA ASP A 154 46.62 12.23 -13.04
C ASP A 154 45.13 12.49 -12.75
N GLN A 155 44.75 12.51 -11.47
CA GLN A 155 43.41 12.82 -10.95
C GLN A 155 42.34 11.78 -11.25
N ASP A 156 42.70 10.50 -11.27
CA ASP A 156 41.75 9.40 -11.42
C ASP A 156 41.14 8.91 -10.08
N GLY A 157 41.66 9.40 -8.95
CA GLY A 157 41.20 9.06 -7.60
C GLY A 157 41.97 7.92 -6.93
N PHE A 158 42.97 7.36 -7.61
CA PHE A 158 43.98 6.45 -7.08
C PHE A 158 45.30 7.20 -7.03
N GLY A 159 46.15 6.82 -6.08
CA GLY A 159 47.38 7.54 -5.83
C GLY A 159 48.56 6.61 -5.70
N ASN A 160 49.74 7.20 -5.79
CA ASN A 160 50.98 6.45 -5.76
C ASN A 160 51.45 6.13 -4.34
N PHE A 161 51.52 4.85 -3.98
CA PHE A 161 52.09 4.39 -2.71
C PHE A 161 53.55 4.87 -2.48
N ALA A 162 54.34 5.11 -3.53
CA ALA A 162 55.71 5.60 -3.38
C ALA A 162 55.79 7.08 -2.99
N ILE A 163 54.69 7.82 -3.08
CA ILE A 163 54.61 9.27 -2.84
C ILE A 163 53.54 9.52 -1.78
N THR A 164 53.89 9.19 -0.53
CA THR A 164 52.99 9.30 0.62
C THR A 164 53.40 10.42 1.58
N VAL A 165 52.41 11.12 2.14
CA VAL A 165 52.56 12.05 3.27
C VAL A 165 51.55 11.74 4.36
N PHE A 166 51.90 12.05 5.61
CA PHE A 166 51.03 11.81 6.77
C PHE A 166 50.58 13.15 7.35
N SER A 167 49.27 13.36 7.47
CA SER A 167 48.67 14.60 7.98
C SER A 167 47.18 14.40 8.28
N CYS A 168 46.66 14.95 9.38
CA CYS A 168 45.22 14.98 9.64
C CYS A 168 44.43 15.91 8.70
N THR A 169 45.10 16.90 8.11
CA THR A 169 44.50 17.81 7.13
C THR A 169 44.99 17.50 5.72
N TYR A 170 44.17 17.86 4.73
CA TYR A 170 44.55 17.74 3.32
C TYR A 170 45.93 18.39 3.09
N PRO A 171 46.90 17.68 2.48
CA PRO A 171 48.26 18.18 2.34
C PRO A 171 48.30 19.52 1.60
N ASP A 172 48.91 20.54 2.21
CA ASP A 172 48.95 21.88 1.64
C ASP A 172 49.85 21.92 0.38
N PRO A 173 49.30 22.26 -0.80
CA PRO A 173 50.08 22.38 -2.03
C PRO A 173 51.12 23.51 -2.01
N ALA A 174 51.12 24.37 -0.99
CA ALA A 174 52.19 25.35 -0.77
C ALA A 174 53.46 24.74 -0.14
N ILE A 175 53.34 23.57 0.47
CA ILE A 175 54.43 22.89 1.22
C ILE A 175 54.84 21.60 0.49
N HIS A 176 53.94 20.99 -0.27
CA HIS A 176 54.20 19.80 -1.07
C HIS A 176 54.27 20.08 -2.57
N ILE A 177 55.06 19.27 -3.29
CA ILE A 177 55.31 19.46 -4.73
C ILE A 177 54.13 19.03 -5.63
N TYR A 178 53.22 18.20 -5.10
CA TYR A 178 52.03 17.71 -5.78
C TYR A 178 50.79 18.43 -5.25
N SER A 179 49.81 18.61 -6.14
CA SER A 179 48.63 19.45 -5.87
C SER A 179 47.36 18.67 -5.57
N HIS A 180 47.35 17.36 -5.82
CA HIS A 180 46.22 16.47 -5.58
C HIS A 180 46.71 15.24 -4.81
N TRP A 181 45.89 14.82 -3.85
CA TRP A 181 46.18 13.78 -2.87
C TRP A 181 44.91 12.99 -2.59
N VAL A 182 45.03 11.67 -2.45
CA VAL A 182 43.95 10.71 -2.16
C VAL A 182 44.38 9.72 -1.09
N GLN A 183 43.45 8.99 -0.49
CA GLN A 183 43.75 7.96 0.53
C GLN A 183 43.98 6.56 -0.09
N ASN A 184 43.62 6.36 -1.35
CA ASN A 184 43.77 5.09 -2.03
C ASN A 184 45.13 5.04 -2.73
N ASP A 185 45.95 4.04 -2.43
CA ASP A 185 47.35 3.92 -2.85
C ASP A 185 47.59 2.92 -3.98
N ASN A 186 46.50 2.37 -4.54
CA ASN A 186 46.57 1.20 -5.42
C ASN A 186 46.80 1.55 -6.90
N ASP A 187 47.40 2.70 -7.18
CA ASP A 187 47.76 3.07 -8.55
C ASP A 187 49.11 2.45 -8.96
N CYS A 188 49.12 1.68 -10.04
CA CYS A 188 50.34 1.11 -10.58
C CYS A 188 51.12 2.07 -11.51
N TYR A 189 50.46 3.06 -12.10
CA TYR A 189 51.04 4.11 -12.94
C TYR A 189 50.32 5.48 -12.80
N ASP A 190 50.49 6.13 -11.65
CA ASP A 190 49.90 7.44 -11.23
C ASP A 190 50.08 8.64 -12.19
N GLU A 191 50.83 8.50 -13.28
CA GLU A 191 50.92 9.53 -14.34
C GLU A 191 49.94 9.25 -15.51
N GLU A 192 49.24 8.12 -15.50
CA GLU A 192 48.41 7.57 -16.58
C GLU A 192 46.98 7.24 -16.08
N PRO A 193 45.97 8.10 -16.38
CA PRO A 193 44.62 8.01 -15.76
C PRO A 193 43.79 6.76 -16.09
N LEU A 194 44.35 5.81 -16.85
CA LEU A 194 43.70 4.56 -17.24
C LEU A 194 44.42 3.35 -16.62
N SER A 195 45.28 3.58 -15.61
CA SER A 195 46.13 2.57 -15.02
C SER A 195 45.86 2.41 -13.53
N HIS A 196 44.62 2.03 -13.21
CA HIS A 196 44.15 1.87 -11.85
C HIS A 196 43.26 0.62 -11.68
N PRO A 197 43.09 0.11 -10.45
CA PRO A 197 42.30 -1.06 -10.16
C PRO A 197 40.87 -0.96 -10.69
N GLY A 198 40.42 -2.03 -11.36
CA GLY A 198 39.08 -2.14 -11.92
C GLY A 198 38.93 -1.64 -13.35
N MET A 199 39.98 -1.10 -13.97
CA MET A 199 39.99 -0.82 -15.40
C MET A 199 40.05 -2.12 -16.23
N PRO A 200 39.50 -2.13 -17.46
CA PRO A 200 39.81 -3.19 -18.41
C PRO A 200 41.25 -3.08 -18.94
N GLU A 201 41.90 -4.22 -19.19
CA GLU A 201 43.20 -4.28 -19.86
C GLU A 201 43.11 -3.75 -21.30
N LEU A 202 43.96 -2.77 -21.65
CA LEU A 202 44.14 -2.28 -23.00
C LEU A 202 45.32 -2.99 -23.66
N CYS A 203 45.28 -3.19 -24.98
CA CYS A 203 46.40 -3.80 -25.73
C CYS A 203 47.54 -2.80 -25.99
N ASP A 204 48.01 -2.10 -24.97
CA ASP A 204 49.07 -1.09 -25.05
C ASP A 204 50.37 -1.51 -24.34
N GLY A 205 50.38 -2.69 -23.73
CA GLY A 205 51.54 -3.25 -23.02
C GLY A 205 51.76 -2.63 -21.63
N ILE A 206 50.77 -1.91 -21.11
CA ILE A 206 50.69 -1.41 -19.74
C ILE A 206 49.71 -2.34 -18.98
N ASP A 207 49.93 -2.50 -17.69
CA ASP A 207 48.99 -3.17 -16.79
C ASP A 207 47.97 -2.10 -16.36
N ASN A 208 46.81 -2.05 -17.03
CA ASN A 208 45.82 -1.00 -16.83
C ASN A 208 44.98 -1.23 -15.58
N ASN A 209 44.80 -2.50 -15.20
CA ASN A 209 43.95 -2.87 -14.07
C ASN A 209 44.72 -3.15 -12.78
N CYS A 210 46.05 -3.04 -12.84
CA CYS A 210 46.99 -3.24 -11.74
C CYS A 210 46.90 -4.63 -11.09
N ASP A 211 46.48 -5.66 -11.83
CA ASP A 211 46.37 -7.05 -11.34
C ASP A 211 47.67 -7.87 -11.51
N GLY A 212 48.67 -7.28 -12.15
CA GLY A 212 49.98 -7.88 -12.42
C GLY A 212 50.07 -8.63 -13.75
N ALA A 213 48.99 -8.65 -14.55
CA ALA A 213 48.91 -9.36 -15.83
C ALA A 213 48.66 -8.42 -17.01
N VAL A 214 49.77 -7.98 -17.61
CA VAL A 214 49.75 -7.17 -18.85
C VAL A 214 49.04 -7.90 -20.00
N ASP A 215 48.02 -7.27 -20.56
CA ASP A 215 47.29 -7.68 -21.77
C ASP A 215 46.61 -9.08 -21.67
N PHE A 216 46.30 -9.61 -20.47
CA PHE A 216 45.89 -11.02 -20.30
C PHE A 216 44.39 -11.27 -20.06
N ASN A 217 43.57 -10.23 -19.86
CA ASN A 217 42.11 -10.32 -19.77
C ASN A 217 41.44 -9.58 -20.93
N THR A 218 41.84 -9.95 -22.15
CA THR A 218 41.41 -9.27 -23.37
C THR A 218 39.89 -9.40 -23.57
N ALA A 219 39.27 -8.25 -23.76
CA ALA A 219 38.10 -8.04 -24.60
C ALA A 219 37.80 -9.21 -25.55
N VAL A 220 36.61 -9.79 -25.41
CA VAL A 220 36.06 -10.75 -26.36
C VAL A 220 35.37 -9.94 -27.47
N TYR A 221 35.71 -10.23 -28.73
CA TYR A 221 35.05 -9.62 -29.88
C TYR A 221 34.22 -10.67 -30.59
N TYR A 222 33.00 -10.29 -30.94
CA TYR A 222 32.08 -11.07 -31.74
C TYR A 222 32.02 -10.45 -33.15
N PRO A 223 32.06 -11.25 -34.23
CA PRO A 223 31.71 -10.77 -35.56
C PRO A 223 30.31 -10.16 -35.54
N ASP A 224 30.13 -9.01 -36.19
CA ASP A 224 28.87 -8.29 -36.40
C ASP A 224 28.87 -7.88 -37.89
N LEU A 225 28.37 -8.74 -38.76
CA LEU A 225 28.46 -8.56 -40.22
C LEU A 225 27.32 -7.69 -40.81
N ASP A 226 26.24 -7.48 -40.05
CA ASP A 226 25.07 -6.70 -40.48
C ASP A 226 24.90 -5.35 -39.75
N HIS A 227 25.74 -5.11 -38.74
CA HIS A 227 25.87 -3.88 -37.96
C HIS A 227 24.63 -3.56 -37.12
N ASP A 228 23.98 -4.59 -36.57
CA ASP A 228 22.83 -4.46 -35.66
C ASP A 228 23.20 -4.41 -34.17
N TYR A 229 24.51 -4.50 -33.91
CA TYR A 229 25.18 -4.49 -32.62
C TYR A 229 25.12 -5.81 -31.82
N TYR A 230 24.49 -6.87 -32.31
CA TYR A 230 24.65 -8.22 -31.78
C TYR A 230 25.74 -8.95 -32.59
N GLY A 231 26.38 -9.95 -31.99
CA GLY A 231 27.45 -10.67 -32.68
C GLY A 231 27.34 -12.18 -32.59
N ASP A 232 27.88 -12.86 -33.61
CA ASP A 232 27.92 -14.32 -33.74
C ASP A 232 28.55 -14.95 -32.49
N ILE A 233 27.97 -16.03 -31.96
CA ILE A 233 28.49 -16.83 -30.83
C ILE A 233 29.97 -17.24 -30.93
N ASN A 234 30.56 -17.23 -32.14
CA ASN A 234 31.97 -17.54 -32.37
C ASN A 234 32.91 -16.35 -32.10
N ALA A 235 33.21 -16.11 -30.83
CA ALA A 235 34.08 -15.03 -30.40
C ALA A 235 35.60 -15.27 -30.60
N ILE A 236 36.38 -14.20 -30.73
CA ILE A 236 37.85 -14.23 -30.65
C ILE A 236 38.38 -13.37 -29.49
N SER A 237 39.50 -13.79 -28.91
CA SER A 237 40.21 -13.03 -27.85
C SER A 237 41.12 -11.96 -28.45
N ALA A 238 40.97 -10.71 -28.03
CA ALA A 238 41.65 -9.54 -28.59
C ALA A 238 43.09 -9.32 -28.12
N CYS A 239 43.99 -10.21 -28.49
CA CYS A 239 45.37 -9.80 -28.78
C CYS A 239 45.71 -9.99 -30.27
N ASP A 240 44.70 -10.29 -31.10
CA ASP A 240 44.82 -10.31 -32.55
C ASP A 240 44.46 -8.94 -33.13
N GLN A 241 45.44 -8.29 -33.75
CA GLN A 241 45.35 -6.96 -34.37
C GLN A 241 44.30 -6.88 -35.50
N SER A 242 43.72 -8.01 -35.91
CA SER A 242 42.67 -8.11 -36.92
C SER A 242 41.29 -7.62 -36.44
N ALA A 243 40.98 -7.67 -35.14
CA ALA A 243 39.66 -7.30 -34.59
C ALA A 243 39.55 -5.82 -34.19
N TYR A 244 40.58 -5.27 -33.54
CA TYR A 244 40.54 -3.96 -32.85
C TYR A 244 40.20 -2.74 -33.74
N ASN A 245 40.32 -2.85 -35.07
CA ASN A 245 39.96 -1.78 -36.02
C ASN A 245 39.01 -2.25 -37.13
N ASN A 246 38.38 -3.41 -36.97
CA ASN A 246 37.45 -3.91 -37.95
C ASN A 246 36.02 -3.50 -37.55
N PRO A 247 35.31 -2.69 -38.35
CA PRO A 247 33.94 -2.29 -38.04
C PRO A 247 32.94 -3.47 -38.07
N ASP A 248 33.32 -4.61 -38.62
CA ASP A 248 32.49 -5.82 -38.67
C ASP A 248 32.61 -6.68 -37.38
N TRP A 249 33.06 -6.09 -36.27
CA TRP A 249 33.27 -6.78 -34.99
C TRP A 249 32.83 -5.87 -33.85
N ILE A 250 32.04 -6.41 -32.91
CA ILE A 250 31.58 -5.72 -31.71
C ILE A 250 32.26 -6.26 -30.45
N TRP A 251 32.40 -5.38 -29.45
CA TRP A 251 33.06 -5.66 -28.18
C TRP A 251 32.04 -6.01 -27.07
N ASP A 252 32.35 -7.08 -26.31
CA ASP A 252 31.51 -7.70 -25.26
C ASP A 252 30.96 -6.74 -24.19
N GLU A 253 31.62 -5.60 -23.90
CA GLU A 253 31.08 -4.63 -22.93
C GLU A 253 29.82 -3.89 -23.45
N GLN A 254 29.53 -3.97 -24.76
CA GLN A 254 28.37 -3.31 -25.36
C GLN A 254 27.19 -4.25 -25.65
N MET A 255 27.39 -5.52 -26.02
CA MET A 255 26.30 -6.48 -26.30
C MET A 255 26.76 -7.95 -26.15
N TYR A 256 25.81 -8.79 -25.73
CA TYR A 256 25.99 -10.22 -25.51
C TYR A 256 26.11 -10.97 -26.84
N GLY A 257 27.02 -11.95 -26.93
CA GLY A 257 26.96 -12.97 -27.98
C GLY A 257 25.57 -13.62 -27.99
N GLY A 258 24.93 -13.65 -29.15
CA GLY A 258 23.52 -14.02 -29.25
C GLY A 258 22.94 -14.01 -30.65
N ASP A 259 23.62 -13.45 -31.66
CA ASP A 259 23.07 -13.40 -33.00
C ASP A 259 23.05 -14.79 -33.68
N CYS A 260 21.86 -15.27 -34.05
CA CYS A 260 21.69 -16.51 -34.82
C CYS A 260 21.87 -16.33 -36.33
N ASP A 261 21.80 -15.11 -36.86
CA ASP A 261 22.05 -14.76 -38.25
C ASP A 261 22.76 -13.41 -38.37
N ASP A 262 24.06 -13.44 -38.13
CA ASP A 262 25.05 -12.36 -38.29
C ASP A 262 25.02 -11.63 -39.65
N THR A 263 24.21 -12.08 -40.61
CA THR A 263 24.05 -11.44 -41.91
C THR A 263 22.74 -10.67 -42.08
N ASN A 264 21.90 -10.59 -41.04
CA ASN A 264 20.57 -10.02 -41.09
C ASN A 264 20.18 -9.26 -39.80
N ALA A 265 20.35 -7.93 -39.87
CA ALA A 265 20.09 -6.98 -38.78
C ALA A 265 18.65 -6.91 -38.24
N ASP A 266 17.72 -7.63 -38.88
CA ASP A 266 16.34 -7.77 -38.40
C ASP A 266 16.18 -8.96 -37.42
N ILE A 267 17.25 -9.73 -37.13
CA ILE A 267 17.27 -10.92 -36.25
C ILE A 267 18.19 -10.74 -35.00
N PRO A 268 18.00 -9.69 -34.17
CA PRO A 268 18.75 -9.53 -32.93
C PRO A 268 18.21 -10.45 -31.82
N SER A 269 18.81 -11.61 -31.66
CA SER A 269 18.31 -12.63 -30.73
C SER A 269 19.09 -12.64 -29.41
N VAL A 270 18.53 -12.02 -28.37
CA VAL A 270 19.11 -12.13 -27.02
C VAL A 270 18.78 -13.50 -26.44
N PHE A 271 19.77 -14.17 -25.84
CA PHE A 271 19.57 -15.41 -25.08
C PHE A 271 18.44 -15.24 -24.04
N ASN A 272 17.31 -15.96 -24.20
CA ASN A 272 16.03 -15.87 -23.44
C ASN A 272 15.01 -14.79 -23.85
N ASN A 273 15.02 -14.27 -25.08
CA ASN A 273 13.87 -13.52 -25.56
C ASN A 273 12.65 -14.46 -25.73
N PRO A 274 11.40 -14.05 -25.41
CA PRO A 274 10.23 -14.86 -25.74
C PRO A 274 10.06 -14.95 -27.25
N GLU A 275 9.83 -16.16 -27.76
CA GLU A 275 9.49 -16.40 -29.17
C GLU A 275 8.28 -15.56 -29.60
N ILE A 276 8.42 -14.86 -30.73
CA ILE A 276 7.32 -14.17 -31.38
C ILE A 276 7.07 -14.82 -32.73
N CYS A 277 5.81 -15.10 -33.06
CA CYS A 277 5.48 -15.77 -34.33
C CYS A 277 5.84 -14.90 -35.56
N ASN A 278 7.07 -15.02 -36.04
CA ASN A 278 7.64 -14.31 -37.18
C ASN A 278 8.39 -15.27 -38.13
N GLY A 279 8.49 -16.56 -37.79
CA GLY A 279 9.19 -17.57 -38.57
C GLY A 279 10.72 -17.54 -38.42
N LEU A 280 11.21 -16.87 -37.38
CA LEU A 280 12.61 -16.78 -36.98
C LEU A 280 12.80 -17.49 -35.62
N ASP A 281 14.05 -17.79 -35.29
CA ASP A 281 14.45 -18.34 -33.99
C ASP A 281 14.90 -17.15 -33.13
N ASP A 282 13.94 -16.52 -32.41
CA ASP A 282 14.17 -15.27 -31.69
C ASP A 282 15.00 -15.46 -30.42
N ASN A 283 15.12 -16.70 -29.94
CA ASN A 283 15.82 -17.04 -28.69
C ASN A 283 17.09 -17.89 -28.89
N CYS A 284 17.38 -18.29 -30.12
CA CYS A 284 18.55 -19.07 -30.55
C CYS A 284 18.66 -20.48 -29.94
N ASP A 285 17.55 -21.12 -29.59
CA ASP A 285 17.56 -22.47 -29.03
C ASP A 285 17.57 -23.58 -30.10
N GLY A 286 17.41 -23.21 -31.37
CA GLY A 286 17.39 -24.11 -32.53
C GLY A 286 15.99 -24.62 -32.89
N GLN A 287 14.94 -24.11 -32.25
CA GLN A 287 13.55 -24.25 -32.64
C GLN A 287 13.03 -22.91 -33.18
N ILE A 288 11.91 -22.94 -33.91
CA ILE A 288 11.32 -21.74 -34.51
C ILE A 288 9.91 -21.61 -33.96
N ASP A 289 9.60 -20.43 -33.41
CA ASP A 289 8.30 -20.02 -32.87
C ASP A 289 7.76 -20.92 -31.73
N GLU A 290 8.59 -21.62 -30.93
CA GLU A 290 8.10 -22.56 -29.91
C GLU A 290 7.51 -21.90 -28.64
N GLY A 291 6.92 -22.73 -27.75
CA GLY A 291 6.40 -22.27 -26.46
C GLY A 291 4.98 -21.69 -26.47
N SER A 292 4.36 -21.56 -27.65
CA SER A 292 2.97 -21.08 -27.80
C SER A 292 2.09 -22.07 -28.59
N ASP A 293 1.59 -23.12 -27.93
CA ASP A 293 0.71 -24.10 -28.58
C ASP A 293 -0.72 -23.57 -28.74
N TYR A 294 -1.13 -23.30 -29.98
CA TYR A 294 -2.51 -22.98 -30.37
C TYR A 294 -3.15 -24.15 -31.10
N VAL A 295 -4.43 -24.39 -30.83
CA VAL A 295 -5.25 -25.36 -31.57
C VAL A 295 -6.37 -24.61 -32.26
N TYR A 296 -6.40 -24.69 -33.58
CA TYR A 296 -7.46 -24.12 -34.41
C TYR A 296 -8.28 -25.22 -35.09
N TYR A 297 -9.49 -24.88 -35.51
CA TYR A 297 -10.48 -25.77 -36.09
C TYR A 297 -10.95 -25.19 -37.41
N TRP A 298 -11.12 -26.05 -38.41
CA TRP A 298 -11.51 -25.63 -39.75
C TRP A 298 -12.93 -25.04 -39.72
N ASP A 299 -13.03 -23.78 -40.12
CA ASP A 299 -14.29 -23.05 -40.31
C ASP A 299 -14.64 -23.13 -41.80
N ALA A 300 -15.53 -24.06 -42.14
CA ALA A 300 -15.78 -24.48 -43.50
C ALA A 300 -16.74 -23.57 -44.28
N ASP A 301 -17.66 -22.93 -43.57
CA ASP A 301 -18.74 -22.09 -44.10
C ASP A 301 -18.62 -20.61 -43.69
N GLY A 302 -17.71 -20.29 -42.77
CA GLY A 302 -17.28 -18.94 -42.46
C GLY A 302 -18.13 -18.23 -41.41
N ASP A 303 -18.76 -18.97 -40.48
CA ASP A 303 -19.58 -18.39 -39.41
C ASP A 303 -18.82 -18.04 -38.13
N GLY A 304 -17.54 -18.43 -38.05
CA GLY A 304 -16.68 -18.18 -36.90
C GLY A 304 -16.57 -19.35 -35.92
N TYR A 305 -17.25 -20.47 -36.17
CA TYR A 305 -17.17 -21.71 -35.39
C TYR A 305 -16.57 -22.82 -36.26
N GLY A 306 -15.61 -23.57 -35.70
CA GLY A 306 -14.94 -24.64 -36.41
C GLY A 306 -15.40 -26.00 -35.90
N GLY A 307 -15.33 -27.02 -36.76
CA GLY A 307 -15.73 -28.36 -36.34
C GLY A 307 -14.66 -29.08 -35.52
N PRO A 308 -15.04 -29.88 -34.50
CA PRO A 308 -14.10 -30.57 -33.61
C PRO A 308 -13.36 -31.74 -34.27
N SER A 309 -13.71 -32.07 -35.52
CA SER A 309 -13.27 -33.28 -36.20
C SER A 309 -11.82 -33.24 -36.69
N SER A 310 -11.28 -32.03 -36.91
CA SER A 310 -9.99 -31.81 -37.58
C SER A 310 -9.20 -30.66 -36.93
N PRO A 311 -8.58 -30.87 -35.76
CA PRO A 311 -7.75 -29.85 -35.12
C PRO A 311 -6.47 -29.61 -35.93
N PHE A 312 -6.13 -28.33 -36.12
CA PHE A 312 -4.88 -27.84 -36.66
C PHE A 312 -4.03 -27.27 -35.51
N PHE A 313 -2.85 -27.84 -35.31
CA PHE A 313 -1.89 -27.35 -34.31
C PHE A 313 -1.01 -26.27 -34.94
N SER A 314 -0.96 -25.11 -34.30
CA SER A 314 -0.17 -23.96 -34.72
C SER A 314 0.67 -23.49 -33.54
N LEU A 315 1.88 -23.03 -33.82
CA LEU A 315 2.72 -22.37 -32.83
C LEU A 315 2.46 -20.85 -32.75
N CYS A 316 1.53 -20.38 -33.58
CA CYS A 316 1.25 -18.96 -33.79
C CYS A 316 -0.16 -18.58 -33.35
N PRO A 317 -0.35 -17.39 -32.73
CA PRO A 317 -1.65 -16.88 -32.29
C PRO A 317 -2.56 -16.43 -33.44
N THR A 318 -2.02 -16.34 -34.64
CA THR A 318 -2.79 -16.03 -35.84
C THR A 318 -3.39 -17.32 -36.40
N PRO A 319 -4.74 -17.42 -36.49
CA PRO A 319 -5.36 -18.57 -37.10
C PRO A 319 -4.94 -18.66 -38.57
N PRO A 320 -4.58 -19.86 -39.07
CA PRO A 320 -4.47 -20.10 -40.50
C PRO A 320 -5.77 -19.72 -41.22
N ALA A 321 -5.68 -19.47 -42.53
CA ALA A 321 -6.86 -19.16 -43.33
C ALA A 321 -7.96 -20.22 -43.13
N ASN A 322 -9.20 -19.76 -42.92
CA ASN A 322 -10.40 -20.56 -42.67
C ASN A 322 -10.28 -21.49 -41.44
N HIS A 323 -9.59 -21.06 -40.40
CA HIS A 323 -9.65 -21.72 -39.10
C HIS A 323 -9.98 -20.72 -37.99
N VAL A 324 -10.58 -21.23 -36.92
CA VAL A 324 -10.99 -20.47 -35.73
C VAL A 324 -10.63 -21.25 -34.47
N ILE A 325 -10.63 -20.59 -33.31
CA ILE A 325 -10.28 -21.26 -32.04
C ILE A 325 -11.46 -22.03 -31.45
N ASP A 326 -12.68 -21.62 -31.78
CA ASP A 326 -13.90 -22.23 -31.26
C ASP A 326 -14.20 -23.52 -32.04
N ASN A 327 -14.44 -24.61 -31.32
CA ASN A 327 -14.62 -25.94 -31.89
C ASN A 327 -16.04 -26.51 -31.74
N THR A 328 -16.99 -25.61 -31.48
CA THR A 328 -18.34 -25.99 -31.06
C THR A 328 -19.33 -26.08 -32.22
N ASP A 329 -18.87 -25.93 -33.47
CA ASP A 329 -19.69 -26.13 -34.65
C ASP A 329 -20.12 -27.61 -34.80
N CYS A 330 -21.43 -27.83 -34.83
CA CYS A 330 -22.04 -29.14 -35.03
C CYS A 330 -22.31 -29.46 -36.50
N PHE A 331 -22.22 -28.48 -37.41
CA PHE A 331 -22.41 -28.66 -38.84
C PHE A 331 -21.52 -27.73 -39.70
N GLU A 332 -20.32 -28.23 -40.01
CA GLU A 332 -19.25 -27.61 -40.83
C GLU A 332 -19.62 -27.31 -42.31
N GLY A 333 -20.85 -26.96 -42.65
CA GLY A 333 -21.22 -26.71 -44.04
C GLY A 333 -22.46 -25.86 -44.22
N ASP A 334 -23.00 -25.31 -43.14
CA ASP A 334 -24.11 -24.38 -43.14
C ASP A 334 -23.92 -23.36 -42.02
N ALA A 335 -23.49 -22.15 -42.41
CA ALA A 335 -23.25 -21.00 -41.53
C ALA A 335 -24.48 -20.51 -40.75
N THR A 336 -25.64 -21.16 -40.87
CA THR A 336 -26.82 -20.92 -40.03
C THR A 336 -26.98 -21.92 -38.89
N ILE A 337 -26.16 -22.97 -38.86
CA ILE A 337 -26.15 -24.02 -37.84
C ILE A 337 -24.86 -23.87 -37.05
N HIS A 338 -24.93 -23.19 -35.92
CA HIS A 338 -23.79 -22.92 -35.06
C HIS A 338 -24.25 -22.64 -33.63
N PRO A 339 -23.36 -22.72 -32.64
CA PRO A 339 -23.65 -22.37 -31.26
C PRO A 339 -24.39 -21.03 -31.12
N GLY A 340 -25.56 -21.09 -30.48
CA GLY A 340 -26.39 -19.90 -30.24
C GLY A 340 -27.12 -19.35 -31.46
N ALA A 341 -27.16 -20.07 -32.58
CA ALA A 341 -28.07 -19.76 -33.67
C ALA A 341 -29.54 -19.81 -33.20
N THR A 342 -30.43 -19.16 -33.95
CA THR A 342 -31.88 -19.27 -33.66
C THR A 342 -32.42 -20.54 -34.29
N GLU A 343 -32.98 -21.42 -33.46
CA GLU A 343 -33.66 -22.64 -33.91
C GLU A 343 -34.70 -22.36 -34.99
N VAL A 344 -34.58 -23.09 -36.09
CA VAL A 344 -35.54 -23.11 -37.19
C VAL A 344 -36.19 -24.47 -37.24
N CYS A 345 -37.45 -24.48 -37.63
CA CYS A 345 -38.25 -25.69 -37.78
C CYS A 345 -37.82 -26.53 -38.99
N ASN A 346 -36.63 -27.14 -38.95
CA ASN A 346 -35.98 -27.81 -40.08
C ASN A 346 -35.46 -29.24 -39.75
N PHE A 347 -35.70 -29.76 -38.54
CA PHE A 347 -35.18 -31.05 -38.03
C PHE A 347 -33.68 -31.10 -37.72
N TYR A 348 -32.96 -29.99 -37.84
CA TYR A 348 -31.58 -29.84 -37.40
C TYR A 348 -31.55 -29.23 -35.99
N ASP A 349 -30.39 -29.34 -35.36
CA ASP A 349 -30.02 -28.71 -34.09
C ASP A 349 -29.22 -27.48 -34.50
N ASP A 350 -29.92 -26.37 -34.77
CA ASP A 350 -29.31 -25.19 -35.38
C ASP A 350 -28.40 -24.49 -34.38
N ASP A 351 -28.73 -24.51 -33.09
CA ASP A 351 -27.95 -23.86 -32.03
C ASP A 351 -26.89 -24.75 -31.37
N CYS A 352 -26.74 -25.99 -31.87
CA CYS A 352 -25.80 -27.00 -31.40
C CYS A 352 -25.93 -27.34 -29.89
N ASN A 353 -27.10 -27.16 -29.27
CA ASN A 353 -27.32 -27.47 -27.86
C ASN A 353 -27.63 -28.96 -27.57
N GLY A 354 -27.77 -29.77 -28.62
CA GLY A 354 -28.09 -31.20 -28.55
C GLY A 354 -29.57 -31.53 -28.66
N ILE A 355 -30.44 -30.54 -28.93
CA ILE A 355 -31.90 -30.70 -29.02
C ILE A 355 -32.40 -30.01 -30.30
N ALA A 356 -32.63 -30.82 -31.33
CA ALA A 356 -33.21 -30.32 -32.58
C ALA A 356 -34.65 -29.79 -32.39
N ASN A 357 -34.91 -28.57 -32.87
CA ASN A 357 -36.20 -27.86 -32.87
C ASN A 357 -36.79 -27.66 -31.46
N ASP A 358 -35.99 -27.16 -30.52
CA ASP A 358 -36.47 -26.77 -29.18
C ASP A 358 -37.18 -25.40 -29.19
N ILE A 359 -38.11 -25.21 -30.13
CA ILE A 359 -38.89 -23.98 -30.24
C ILE A 359 -40.18 -24.13 -29.42
N THR A 360 -40.40 -23.18 -28.51
CA THR A 360 -41.66 -23.05 -27.77
C THR A 360 -42.48 -21.91 -28.39
N TRP A 361 -43.72 -22.22 -28.75
CA TRP A 361 -44.69 -21.25 -29.25
C TRP A 361 -45.73 -20.93 -28.17
N TYR A 362 -46.20 -19.70 -28.14
CA TYR A 362 -47.16 -19.15 -27.17
C TYR A 362 -48.42 -18.69 -27.90
N LEU A 363 -49.60 -18.99 -27.36
CA LEU A 363 -50.87 -18.59 -27.99
C LEU A 363 -50.94 -17.07 -28.08
N ASP A 364 -51.22 -16.54 -29.27
CA ASP A 364 -51.50 -15.12 -29.54
C ASP A 364 -52.97 -15.02 -29.95
N ASN A 365 -53.83 -14.76 -28.98
CA ASN A 365 -55.28 -14.84 -29.11
C ASN A 365 -55.91 -13.54 -29.61
N ASP A 366 -55.26 -12.39 -29.41
CA ASP A 366 -55.75 -11.08 -29.88
C ASP A 366 -55.03 -10.55 -31.14
N GLY A 367 -53.89 -11.12 -31.51
CA GLY A 367 -53.20 -10.92 -32.77
C GLY A 367 -52.21 -9.75 -32.80
N ASP A 368 -51.64 -9.35 -31.67
CA ASP A 368 -50.64 -8.27 -31.59
C ASP A 368 -49.19 -8.72 -31.83
N GLY A 369 -48.93 -10.03 -31.85
CA GLY A 369 -47.62 -10.63 -32.07
C GLY A 369 -46.85 -11.01 -30.80
N TYR A 370 -47.44 -10.78 -29.62
CA TYR A 370 -47.01 -11.30 -28.34
C TYR A 370 -47.95 -12.42 -27.91
N GLY A 371 -47.43 -13.41 -27.19
CA GLY A 371 -48.19 -14.59 -26.83
C GLY A 371 -48.19 -14.85 -25.34
N ASN A 372 -49.22 -15.54 -24.87
CA ASN A 372 -49.44 -15.87 -23.48
C ASN A 372 -48.43 -16.90 -22.95
N PRO A 373 -47.60 -16.56 -21.95
CA PRO A 373 -46.57 -17.45 -21.40
C PRO A 373 -47.13 -18.73 -20.76
N ASP A 374 -48.39 -18.74 -20.34
CA ASP A 374 -49.04 -19.90 -19.70
C ASP A 374 -49.60 -20.92 -20.70
N ILE A 375 -49.76 -20.53 -21.98
CA ILE A 375 -50.35 -21.38 -23.02
C ILE A 375 -49.30 -21.70 -24.09
N ILE A 376 -48.51 -22.73 -23.81
CA ILE A 376 -47.40 -23.15 -24.66
C ILE A 376 -47.75 -24.28 -25.65
N ASN A 377 -47.02 -24.35 -26.75
CA ASN A 377 -47.04 -25.42 -27.73
C ASN A 377 -45.64 -25.63 -28.31
N THR A 378 -45.11 -26.86 -28.23
CA THR A 378 -43.77 -27.22 -28.72
C THR A 378 -43.80 -27.99 -30.04
N THR A 379 -44.91 -27.92 -30.79
CA THR A 379 -45.01 -28.57 -32.11
C THR A 379 -44.41 -27.71 -33.20
N CYS A 380 -43.92 -28.39 -34.24
CA CYS A 380 -43.28 -27.79 -35.40
C CYS A 380 -44.00 -28.27 -36.68
N PRO A 381 -44.33 -27.39 -37.66
CA PRO A 381 -44.10 -25.93 -37.69
C PRO A 381 -45.04 -25.13 -36.79
N MET A 382 -44.77 -23.81 -36.63
CA MET A 382 -45.58 -22.86 -35.84
C MET A 382 -47.09 -23.09 -36.02
N PRO A 383 -47.82 -23.39 -34.94
CA PRO A 383 -49.26 -23.53 -34.99
C PRO A 383 -49.96 -22.22 -35.37
N VAL A 384 -51.16 -22.31 -35.93
CA VAL A 384 -52.00 -21.13 -36.21
C VAL A 384 -52.36 -20.43 -34.90
N ASN A 385 -52.25 -19.10 -34.86
CA ASN A 385 -52.47 -18.24 -33.69
C ASN A 385 -51.46 -18.46 -32.56
N TYR A 386 -50.23 -18.84 -32.88
CA TYR A 386 -49.14 -18.88 -31.90
C TYR A 386 -47.96 -18.06 -32.42
N VAL A 387 -47.18 -17.49 -31.50
CA VAL A 387 -45.96 -16.70 -31.76
C VAL A 387 -44.83 -17.15 -30.84
N ALA A 388 -43.58 -16.81 -31.17
CA ALA A 388 -42.42 -17.19 -30.34
C ALA A 388 -42.23 -16.26 -29.13
N ASN A 389 -42.78 -15.06 -29.19
CA ASN A 389 -42.66 -14.05 -28.14
C ASN A 389 -43.66 -14.35 -27.01
N ASN A 390 -43.20 -14.40 -25.76
CA ASN A 390 -43.99 -14.85 -24.61
C ASN A 390 -44.28 -13.75 -23.58
N LEU A 391 -44.08 -12.49 -23.98
CA LEU A 391 -44.04 -11.37 -23.06
C LEU A 391 -45.41 -10.68 -22.89
N ASP A 392 -46.48 -11.26 -23.43
CA ASP A 392 -47.82 -10.68 -23.36
C ASP A 392 -48.40 -10.74 -21.94
N CYS A 393 -48.72 -9.58 -21.36
CA CYS A 393 -49.38 -9.49 -20.06
C CYS A 393 -50.91 -9.55 -20.14
N ASN A 394 -51.52 -9.39 -21.33
CA ASN A 394 -52.95 -9.52 -21.56
C ASN A 394 -53.33 -9.96 -22.99
N ASP A 395 -53.23 -11.27 -23.23
CA ASP A 395 -53.59 -12.02 -24.45
C ASP A 395 -55.08 -11.99 -24.86
N SER A 396 -55.85 -11.06 -24.30
CA SER A 396 -57.22 -10.77 -24.70
C SER A 396 -57.39 -9.33 -25.22
N ASN A 397 -56.32 -8.53 -25.22
CA ASN A 397 -56.34 -7.14 -25.62
C ASN A 397 -55.07 -6.70 -26.40
N ALA A 398 -55.17 -6.65 -27.72
CA ALA A 398 -54.11 -6.32 -28.68
C ALA A 398 -53.49 -4.90 -28.58
N ILE A 399 -53.82 -4.13 -27.54
CA ILE A 399 -53.16 -2.85 -27.21
C ILE A 399 -52.40 -2.91 -25.89
N ILE A 400 -52.37 -4.07 -25.23
CA ILE A 400 -51.67 -4.30 -23.97
C ILE A 400 -50.58 -5.35 -24.20
N TYR A 401 -49.38 -4.88 -24.48
CA TYR A 401 -48.22 -5.71 -24.79
C TYR A 401 -46.91 -4.95 -24.54
N PRO A 402 -45.77 -5.63 -24.38
CA PRO A 402 -44.48 -4.98 -24.16
C PRO A 402 -44.14 -3.89 -25.16
N ALA A 403 -43.84 -2.70 -24.64
CA ALA A 403 -43.55 -1.49 -25.40
C ALA A 403 -44.73 -0.98 -26.25
N ALA A 404 -45.97 -1.31 -25.87
CA ALA A 404 -47.14 -0.57 -26.33
C ALA A 404 -47.09 0.89 -25.87
N PHE A 405 -47.99 1.71 -26.41
CA PHE A 405 -48.15 3.09 -25.94
C PHE A 405 -49.09 3.10 -24.74
N GLU A 406 -48.67 3.73 -23.64
CA GLU A 406 -49.51 3.99 -22.49
C GLU A 406 -50.67 4.92 -22.84
N TYR A 407 -51.89 4.54 -22.46
CA TYR A 407 -53.04 5.40 -22.48
C TYR A 407 -53.41 5.75 -21.06
N CYS A 408 -53.75 7.01 -20.78
CA CYS A 408 -54.31 7.44 -19.51
C CYS A 408 -55.71 6.81 -19.32
N ASP A 409 -55.77 5.53 -19.00
CA ASP A 409 -56.97 4.71 -18.86
C ASP A 409 -56.93 3.82 -17.60
N GLY A 410 -55.83 3.87 -16.85
CA GLY A 410 -55.63 3.15 -15.60
C GLY A 410 -55.21 1.69 -15.79
N PHE A 411 -54.83 1.29 -17.00
CA PHE A 411 -54.20 0.01 -17.29
C PHE A 411 -52.71 0.21 -17.60
N ASP A 412 -51.90 -0.77 -17.22
CA ASP A 412 -50.51 -0.93 -17.68
C ASP A 412 -50.59 -1.50 -19.11
N ASN A 413 -50.43 -0.64 -20.12
CA ASN A 413 -50.54 -1.04 -21.51
C ASN A 413 -49.22 -1.62 -22.05
N ASP A 414 -48.09 -1.13 -21.58
CA ASP A 414 -46.77 -1.52 -22.07
C ASP A 414 -46.14 -2.68 -21.26
N CYS A 415 -46.85 -3.20 -20.27
CA CYS A 415 -46.49 -4.31 -19.41
C CYS A 415 -45.20 -4.08 -18.60
N ASP A 416 -44.82 -2.83 -18.30
CA ASP A 416 -43.61 -2.52 -17.53
C ASP A 416 -43.81 -2.56 -16.00
N GLY A 417 -45.06 -2.64 -15.54
CA GLY A 417 -45.47 -2.66 -14.13
C GLY A 417 -45.86 -1.29 -13.56
N SER A 418 -45.75 -0.24 -14.35
CA SER A 418 -46.24 1.12 -14.09
C SER A 418 -47.60 1.31 -14.78
N ILE A 419 -48.34 2.35 -14.39
CA ILE A 419 -49.66 2.64 -14.96
C ILE A 419 -49.65 4.11 -15.34
N ASP A 420 -49.96 4.42 -16.60
CA ASP A 420 -50.10 5.77 -17.16
C ASP A 420 -48.85 6.68 -16.98
N GLU A 421 -47.64 6.12 -16.92
CA GLU A 421 -46.40 6.84 -16.56
C GLU A 421 -45.87 7.80 -17.64
N ASP A 422 -46.32 7.66 -18.88
CA ASP A 422 -46.01 8.58 -19.98
C ASP A 422 -46.81 9.90 -19.91
N TYR A 423 -47.64 10.09 -18.89
CA TYR A 423 -48.45 11.28 -18.71
C TYR A 423 -48.00 12.15 -17.53
N GLU A 424 -48.02 13.46 -17.75
CA GLU A 424 -47.89 14.45 -16.67
C GLU A 424 -49.12 14.39 -15.75
N VAL A 425 -48.92 13.91 -14.52
CA VAL A 425 -49.99 13.85 -13.53
C VAL A 425 -50.21 15.21 -12.87
N SER A 426 -51.48 15.62 -12.76
CA SER A 426 -51.88 16.82 -12.02
C SER A 426 -52.53 16.43 -10.70
N THR A 427 -52.36 17.27 -9.69
CA THR A 427 -52.98 17.08 -8.37
C THR A 427 -54.40 17.64 -8.37
N PHE A 428 -55.35 16.82 -7.92
CA PHE A 428 -56.75 17.18 -7.69
C PHE A 428 -57.13 16.84 -6.24
N TYR A 429 -58.23 17.40 -5.75
CA TYR A 429 -58.64 17.35 -4.35
C TYR A 429 -60.06 16.78 -4.27
N PHE A 430 -60.29 15.82 -3.38
CA PHE A 430 -61.60 15.18 -3.24
C PHE A 430 -62.63 16.23 -2.83
N ASP A 431 -63.78 16.23 -3.50
CA ASP A 431 -64.93 17.12 -3.25
C ASP A 431 -66.04 16.27 -2.60
N GLY A 432 -66.05 16.26 -1.26
CA GLY A 432 -66.88 15.36 -0.46
C GLY A 432 -68.37 15.69 -0.44
N ASP A 433 -68.71 16.97 -0.60
CA ASP A 433 -70.08 17.48 -0.56
C ASP A 433 -70.60 18.01 -1.91
N ASN A 434 -69.75 18.02 -2.94
CA ASN A 434 -70.02 18.38 -4.33
C ASN A 434 -70.30 19.87 -4.57
N ASP A 435 -69.56 20.76 -3.90
CA ASP A 435 -69.65 22.22 -4.09
C ASP A 435 -68.59 22.80 -5.05
N SER A 436 -67.74 21.95 -5.65
CA SER A 436 -66.63 22.29 -6.55
C SER A 436 -65.39 22.88 -5.87
N TYR A 437 -65.29 22.81 -4.55
CA TYR A 437 -64.07 23.02 -3.79
C TYR A 437 -63.67 21.70 -3.15
N GLY A 438 -62.40 21.35 -3.28
CA GLY A 438 -61.89 20.10 -2.74
C GLY A 438 -61.05 20.33 -1.49
N ASN A 439 -60.96 19.27 -0.69
CA ASN A 439 -60.22 19.27 0.56
C ASN A 439 -58.69 19.22 0.33
N PRO A 440 -57.92 20.22 0.80
CA PRO A 440 -56.48 20.26 0.63
C PRO A 440 -55.74 19.12 1.34
N LEU A 441 -56.38 18.43 2.30
CA LEU A 441 -55.83 17.28 3.01
C LEU A 441 -56.11 15.95 2.30
N ASN A 442 -56.95 15.93 1.26
CA ASN A 442 -57.30 14.73 0.50
C ASN A 442 -57.00 14.93 -0.99
N ALA A 443 -55.72 14.90 -1.32
CA ALA A 443 -55.22 15.08 -2.67
C ALA A 443 -54.97 13.73 -3.38
N GLY A 444 -55.35 13.64 -4.65
CA GLY A 444 -55.05 12.55 -5.57
C GLY A 444 -54.30 13.06 -6.80
N SER A 445 -53.47 12.21 -7.41
CA SER A 445 -52.77 12.53 -8.67
C SER A 445 -53.41 11.77 -9.82
N PHE A 446 -53.72 12.47 -10.90
CA PHE A 446 -54.42 11.92 -12.06
C PHE A 446 -53.78 12.43 -13.36
N CYS A 447 -53.71 11.57 -14.38
CA CYS A 447 -53.18 11.90 -15.69
C CYS A 447 -54.16 12.72 -16.57
N SER A 448 -55.44 12.84 -16.18
CA SER A 448 -56.39 13.73 -16.83
C SER A 448 -57.46 14.28 -15.88
N GLU A 449 -57.95 15.48 -16.19
CA GLU A 449 -59.05 16.16 -15.49
C GLU A 449 -60.36 15.36 -15.56
N GLU A 450 -60.65 14.75 -16.71
CA GLU A 450 -61.86 13.93 -16.90
C GLU A 450 -61.89 12.71 -15.97
N ILE A 451 -60.75 12.04 -15.79
CA ILE A 451 -60.63 10.90 -14.88
C ILE A 451 -60.76 11.36 -13.43
N ALA A 452 -60.06 12.43 -13.05
CA ALA A 452 -60.16 12.99 -11.70
C ALA A 452 -61.62 13.31 -11.33
N TYR A 453 -62.36 13.94 -12.25
CA TYR A 453 -63.75 14.34 -12.04
C TYR A 453 -64.69 13.13 -11.93
N ASN A 454 -64.43 12.07 -12.72
CA ASN A 454 -65.20 10.83 -12.64
C ASN A 454 -65.03 10.12 -11.29
N PHE A 455 -63.92 10.35 -10.58
CA PHE A 455 -63.66 9.85 -9.23
C PHE A 455 -64.03 10.84 -8.10
N GLY A 456 -64.63 12.00 -8.42
CA GLY A 456 -65.08 12.97 -7.42
C GLY A 456 -63.96 13.89 -6.88
N TYR A 457 -62.92 14.13 -7.67
CA TYR A 457 -61.87 15.10 -7.34
C TYR A 457 -62.02 16.36 -8.20
N ILE A 458 -61.63 17.53 -7.68
CA ILE A 458 -61.67 18.83 -8.37
C ILE A 458 -60.31 19.53 -8.28
N TYR A 459 -59.99 20.44 -9.20
CA TYR A 459 -58.68 21.10 -9.22
C TYR A 459 -58.49 22.11 -8.07
N ASN A 460 -59.60 22.67 -7.56
CA ASN A 460 -59.59 23.71 -6.55
C ASN A 460 -59.46 23.09 -5.13
N SER A 461 -58.49 23.55 -4.35
CA SER A 461 -58.13 22.95 -3.04
C SER A 461 -58.63 23.72 -1.82
N ASN A 462 -59.52 24.69 -2.00
CA ASN A 462 -59.72 25.73 -1.00
C ASN A 462 -60.93 25.51 -0.09
N ASP A 463 -61.44 24.29 0.00
CA ASP A 463 -62.56 23.98 0.89
C ASP A 463 -62.14 24.00 2.38
N CYS A 464 -62.93 24.66 3.22
CA CYS A 464 -62.74 24.68 4.67
C CYS A 464 -63.66 23.71 5.44
N ASP A 465 -64.71 23.17 4.83
CA ASP A 465 -65.57 22.11 5.39
C ASP A 465 -66.14 21.18 4.29
N ASP A 466 -65.34 20.17 3.95
CA ASP A 466 -65.59 19.08 2.98
C ASP A 466 -66.76 18.12 3.34
N THR A 467 -67.61 18.53 4.28
CA THR A 467 -68.83 17.82 4.66
C THR A 467 -70.09 18.65 4.49
N ASN A 468 -69.97 19.92 4.11
CA ASN A 468 -71.05 20.87 4.00
C ASN A 468 -70.87 21.81 2.81
N GLY A 469 -71.53 21.49 1.69
CA GLY A 469 -71.43 22.25 0.44
C GLY A 469 -72.06 23.65 0.44
N ASN A 470 -72.27 24.24 1.61
CA ASN A 470 -72.54 25.65 1.80
C ASN A 470 -71.39 26.37 2.52
N VAL A 471 -70.25 25.72 2.76
CA VAL A 471 -69.12 26.29 3.50
C VAL A 471 -67.89 26.21 2.59
N TYR A 472 -67.71 27.23 1.77
CA TYR A 472 -66.65 27.28 0.75
C TYR A 472 -66.24 28.72 0.43
N PRO A 473 -65.03 28.95 -0.10
CA PRO A 473 -64.52 30.27 -0.40
C PRO A 473 -65.47 31.14 -1.22
N PHE A 474 -65.63 32.40 -0.79
CA PHE A 474 -66.47 33.41 -1.45
C PHE A 474 -67.98 33.12 -1.42
N ASN A 475 -68.44 32.18 -0.60
CA ASN A 475 -69.88 32.05 -0.35
C ASN A 475 -70.44 33.29 0.38
N ASP A 476 -71.76 33.47 0.34
CA ASP A 476 -72.42 34.50 1.15
C ASP A 476 -72.62 33.98 2.58
N GLU A 477 -72.16 34.74 3.58
CA GLU A 477 -72.36 34.42 5.00
C GLU A 477 -73.85 34.29 5.35
N SER A 478 -74.14 33.34 6.25
CA SER A 478 -75.42 33.16 6.88
C SER A 478 -75.23 33.19 8.39
N CYS A 479 -76.02 34.01 9.11
CA CYS A 479 -75.99 34.05 10.58
C CYS A 479 -76.26 32.67 11.23
N ASN A 480 -75.22 31.87 11.43
CA ASN A 480 -75.26 30.48 11.86
C ASN A 480 -74.06 30.08 12.76
N ASP A 481 -73.22 31.05 13.15
CA ASP A 481 -71.99 30.88 13.93
C ASP A 481 -70.91 29.99 13.23
N ILE A 482 -70.98 29.84 11.90
CA ILE A 482 -70.00 29.19 11.02
C ILE A 482 -69.39 30.26 10.10
N ASP A 483 -68.11 30.10 9.75
CA ASP A 483 -67.44 30.87 8.70
C ASP A 483 -67.81 30.23 7.34
N ASP A 484 -68.93 30.64 6.75
CA ASP A 484 -69.46 30.01 5.53
C ASP A 484 -68.59 30.28 4.30
N ASN A 485 -67.81 31.37 4.31
CA ASN A 485 -67.02 31.80 3.16
C ASN A 485 -65.50 31.59 3.31
N CYS A 486 -65.10 30.90 4.38
CA CYS A 486 -63.74 30.50 4.69
C CYS A 486 -62.75 31.67 4.80
N ASN A 487 -63.19 32.87 5.22
CA ASN A 487 -62.33 34.06 5.33
C ASN A 487 -61.76 34.29 6.74
N SER A 488 -62.05 33.38 7.68
CA SER A 488 -61.68 33.41 9.10
C SER A 488 -62.40 34.46 9.95
N GLU A 489 -63.41 35.13 9.39
CA GLU A 489 -64.41 35.89 10.13
C GLU A 489 -65.70 35.05 10.21
N ILE A 490 -66.48 35.22 11.27
CA ILE A 490 -67.73 34.47 11.47
C ILE A 490 -68.88 35.47 11.39
N ASP A 491 -69.87 35.19 10.54
CA ASP A 491 -71.11 35.96 10.36
C ASP A 491 -70.90 37.46 10.06
N GLU A 492 -69.84 37.83 9.32
CA GLU A 492 -69.58 39.23 9.02
C GLU A 492 -70.72 39.85 8.19
N GLY A 493 -71.03 41.12 8.48
CA GLY A 493 -72.16 41.80 7.87
C GLY A 493 -73.51 41.56 8.57
N PHE A 494 -73.64 40.63 9.51
CA PHE A 494 -74.86 40.38 10.30
C PHE A 494 -74.90 41.10 11.66
N ASN A 495 -74.37 42.33 11.72
CA ASN A 495 -74.29 43.14 12.94
C ASN A 495 -75.67 43.60 13.44
N LYS A 496 -76.38 42.78 14.25
CA LYS A 496 -77.54 43.24 15.02
C LYS A 496 -77.08 43.82 16.34
N GLU A 497 -77.57 45.01 16.67
CA GLU A 497 -77.35 45.64 17.97
C GLU A 497 -78.42 45.15 18.96
N TRP A 498 -77.98 44.51 20.04
CA TRP A 498 -78.80 44.04 21.14
C TRP A 498 -78.60 44.94 22.36
N HIS A 499 -79.66 45.18 23.12
CA HIS A 499 -79.63 45.98 24.34
C HIS A 499 -80.05 45.10 25.54
N ALA A 500 -79.30 45.14 26.64
CA ALA A 500 -79.58 44.29 27.79
C ALA A 500 -80.86 44.72 28.54
N ASP A 501 -81.84 43.81 28.63
CA ASP A 501 -83.12 44.02 29.36
C ASP A 501 -83.01 43.44 30.78
N ILE A 502 -82.54 44.27 31.72
CA ILE A 502 -82.21 43.83 33.09
C ILE A 502 -83.48 43.61 33.92
N ASP A 503 -84.53 44.39 33.68
CA ASP A 503 -85.80 44.33 34.41
C ASP A 503 -86.90 43.55 33.67
N HIS A 504 -86.59 42.98 32.51
CA HIS A 504 -87.44 42.09 31.71
C HIS A 504 -88.75 42.74 31.26
N ASP A 505 -88.70 44.03 30.93
CA ASP A 505 -89.88 44.79 30.50
C ASP A 505 -90.04 44.86 28.97
N GLY A 506 -89.09 44.28 28.22
CA GLY A 506 -89.03 44.26 26.77
C GLY A 506 -88.29 45.45 26.14
N TYR A 507 -87.71 46.35 26.95
CA TYR A 507 -86.91 47.49 26.49
C TYR A 507 -85.49 47.43 27.07
N GLY A 508 -84.52 47.15 26.22
CA GLY A 508 -83.13 47.07 26.66
C GLY A 508 -82.48 48.42 27.01
N ASN A 509 -81.49 48.37 27.88
CA ASN A 509 -80.69 49.51 28.29
C ASN A 509 -79.73 49.96 27.17
N PHE A 510 -79.92 51.18 26.66
CA PHE A 510 -79.09 51.75 25.60
C PHE A 510 -77.59 51.87 25.94
N ALA A 511 -77.22 51.89 27.24
CA ALA A 511 -75.82 51.96 27.67
C ALA A 511 -75.12 50.59 27.73
N ILE A 512 -75.86 49.50 27.58
CA ILE A 512 -75.33 48.13 27.62
C ILE A 512 -75.72 47.44 26.31
N THR A 513 -74.83 47.53 25.34
CA THR A 513 -75.02 47.00 23.99
C THR A 513 -74.07 45.85 23.69
N ALA A 514 -74.54 44.89 22.92
CA ALA A 514 -73.74 43.85 22.31
C ALA A 514 -74.09 43.80 20.82
N ILE A 515 -73.08 43.56 19.97
CA ILE A 515 -73.27 43.34 18.55
C ILE A 515 -73.07 41.85 18.32
N SER A 516 -74.10 41.17 17.84
CA SER A 516 -74.07 39.74 17.50
C SER A 516 -75.18 39.44 16.50
N CYS A 517 -74.96 38.43 15.66
CA CYS A 517 -75.98 37.95 14.74
C CYS A 517 -77.15 37.25 15.49
N SER A 518 -76.85 36.63 16.63
CA SER A 518 -77.74 35.87 17.53
C SER A 518 -77.93 36.57 18.89
N TYR A 519 -78.89 36.10 19.71
CA TYR A 519 -79.14 36.68 21.05
C TYR A 519 -77.91 36.49 21.94
N PRO A 520 -77.28 37.56 22.45
CA PRO A 520 -76.10 37.45 23.30
C PRO A 520 -76.47 36.84 24.66
N ASP A 521 -75.66 35.89 25.13
CA ASP A 521 -75.83 35.20 26.42
C ASP A 521 -75.84 36.14 27.64
#